data_AF-A0A8S3X5H4-F1
#
_entry.id   AF-A0A8S3X5H4-F1
#
_cell.length_a   1.000
_cell.length_b   1.000
_cell.length_c   1.000
_cell.angle_alpha   90.00
_cell.angle_beta   90.00
_cell.angle_gamma   90.00
#
_symmetry.space_group_name_H-M   'P 1'
#
loop_
_entity.id
_entity.type
_entity.pdbx_description
1 polymer ?
#
loop_
_entity_poly.entity_id
_entity_poly.type
_entity_poly.pdbx_seq_one_letter_code
_entity_poly.pdbx_strand_id
1 'polypeptide(L)'
;MNIILPFIVAYRGRGFWLKTHSFYEQPVIRSTFDYIFLAKTIDPSQVIICGDAGIGLNAEFLNDENCAEIEIQENDYNADGKTDMLHFKLHLNVLPNNSIISVLLILGMDFQLQTTCELHMQTLAVVDKEFTSPSSGLYYYGDLQFYQSSHLPCINNVIDTTYNTSLFTSPNEMQKDVIDFILEDYFRRKVTTQVKTLFAKVQNGYTGTLDVNIHLRVPEMHIRYQPSVMQELKWAWPQYFSLVAVFYWIFNRVKRFVFNKRLLMAWEIVPWKKNKLR
;
A
#
# COMPACT_ATOMS: atom_id res chain seq x y z
N MET A 1 25.31 4.83 -38.08
CA MET A 1 25.35 3.44 -37.59
C MET A 1 25.83 3.32 -36.14
N ASN A 2 26.99 3.90 -35.77
CA ASN A 2 27.59 3.71 -34.43
C ASN A 2 26.75 4.19 -33.22
N ILE A 3 25.76 5.08 -33.42
CA ILE A 3 24.97 5.71 -32.35
C ILE A 3 23.53 5.15 -32.29
N ILE A 4 23.00 4.74 -33.44
CA ILE A 4 21.60 4.28 -33.61
C ILE A 4 21.46 2.81 -33.19
N LEU A 5 22.41 1.96 -33.57
CA LEU A 5 22.37 0.54 -33.23
C LEU A 5 22.43 0.28 -31.70
N PRO A 6 23.31 0.96 -30.93
CA PRO A 6 23.29 0.87 -29.46
C PRO A 6 21.95 1.30 -28.86
N PHE A 7 21.33 2.36 -29.39
CA PHE A 7 20.05 2.85 -28.89
C PHE A 7 18.91 1.83 -29.09
N ILE A 8 18.83 1.19 -30.27
CA ILE A 8 17.82 0.16 -30.55
C ILE A 8 17.98 -1.04 -29.61
N VAL A 9 19.22 -1.47 -29.37
CA VAL A 9 19.53 -2.58 -28.46
C VAL A 9 19.17 -2.22 -27.02
N ALA A 10 19.55 -1.03 -26.56
CA ALA A 10 19.16 -0.47 -25.26
C ALA A 10 17.64 -0.46 -25.06
N TYR A 11 16.91 0.11 -26.02
CA TYR A 11 15.45 0.24 -25.95
C TYR A 11 14.74 -1.11 -25.94
N ARG A 12 15.21 -2.09 -26.74
CA ARG A 12 14.64 -3.44 -26.76
C ARG A 12 15.04 -4.30 -25.56
N GLY A 13 16.12 -3.95 -24.87
CA GLY A 13 16.62 -4.67 -23.70
C GLY A 13 15.75 -4.56 -22.45
N ARG A 14 14.65 -3.78 -22.47
CA ARG A 14 13.71 -3.54 -21.35
C ARG A 14 14.33 -2.90 -20.09
N GLY A 15 15.63 -2.59 -20.11
CA GLY A 15 16.31 -1.83 -19.06
C GLY A 15 16.14 -0.30 -19.18
N PHE A 16 15.61 0.16 -20.31
CA PHE A 16 15.24 1.55 -20.55
C PHE A 16 13.74 1.75 -20.34
N TRP A 17 13.39 2.87 -19.71
CA TRP A 17 12.02 3.36 -19.61
C TRP A 17 11.11 2.40 -18.83
N LEU A 18 11.54 2.08 -17.62
CA LEU A 18 10.76 1.27 -16.69
C LEU A 18 9.41 1.94 -16.45
N LYS A 19 8.35 1.14 -16.51
CA LYS A 19 6.98 1.63 -16.30
C LYS A 19 6.65 1.76 -14.83
N THR A 20 7.39 1.04 -13.98
CA THR A 20 7.10 0.90 -12.56
C THR A 20 8.41 0.77 -11.79
N HIS A 21 8.46 1.41 -10.63
CA HIS A 21 9.47 1.19 -9.61
C HIS A 21 8.79 0.88 -8.29
N SER A 22 9.58 0.40 -7.32
CA SER A 22 9.09 0.18 -5.98
C SER A 22 10.10 0.59 -4.94
N PHE A 23 9.61 0.95 -3.77
CA PHE A 23 10.39 1.22 -2.58
C PHE A 23 9.73 0.59 -1.37
N TYR A 24 10.47 0.51 -0.27
CA TYR A 24 9.97 0.10 1.02
C TYR A 24 9.92 1.32 1.93
N GLU A 25 8.81 1.50 2.61
CA GLU A 25 8.63 2.55 3.60
C GLU A 25 7.68 2.05 4.70
N GLN A 26 8.02 2.33 5.96
CA GLN A 26 7.07 2.25 7.06
C GLN A 26 6.24 3.54 7.10
N PRO A 27 4.92 3.48 6.84
CA PRO A 27 4.05 4.64 6.84
C PRO A 27 3.88 5.20 8.25
N VAL A 28 3.58 6.49 8.34
CA VAL A 28 3.14 7.10 9.59
C VAL A 28 1.64 6.88 9.71
N ILE A 29 1.23 6.17 10.76
CA ILE A 29 -0.16 5.83 11.02
C ILE A 29 -0.60 6.42 12.34
N ARG A 30 -1.75 7.10 12.33
CA ARG A 30 -2.41 7.62 13.53
C ARG A 30 -3.86 7.17 13.53
N SER A 31 -4.38 6.74 14.67
CA SER A 31 -5.78 6.46 14.84
C SER A 31 -6.57 7.76 14.71
N THR A 32 -7.67 7.73 13.96
CA THR A 32 -8.64 8.82 14.00
C THR A 32 -9.61 8.69 15.17
N PHE A 33 -9.48 7.60 15.95
CA PHE A 33 -10.42 7.16 16.99
C PHE A 33 -11.84 6.86 16.48
N ASP A 34 -12.07 6.92 15.16
CA ASP A 34 -13.30 6.46 14.54
C ASP A 34 -13.27 4.93 14.42
N TYR A 35 -14.30 4.26 14.93
CA TYR A 35 -14.43 2.81 14.77
C TYR A 35 -15.90 2.39 14.68
N ILE A 36 -16.13 1.26 14.03
CA ILE A 36 -17.39 0.54 14.04
C ILE A 36 -17.07 -0.91 14.40
N PHE A 37 -17.67 -1.39 15.47
CA PHE A 37 -17.61 -2.78 15.87
C PHE A 37 -19.01 -3.38 15.80
N LEU A 38 -19.15 -4.43 14.99
CA LEU A 38 -20.39 -5.18 14.81
C LEU A 38 -20.18 -6.59 15.33
N ALA A 39 -20.98 -6.99 16.32
CA ALA A 39 -21.09 -8.37 16.77
C ALA A 39 -22.43 -8.96 16.34
N LYS A 40 -22.39 -10.01 15.52
CA LYS A 40 -23.57 -10.79 15.14
C LYS A 40 -23.80 -11.86 16.19
N THR A 41 -25.03 -11.98 16.68
CA THR A 41 -25.43 -13.05 17.59
C THR A 41 -26.08 -14.20 16.83
N ILE A 42 -26.35 -15.31 17.52
CA ILE A 42 -27.11 -16.44 16.96
C ILE A 42 -28.46 -15.98 16.41
N ASP A 43 -29.13 -15.04 17.10
CA ASP A 43 -30.38 -14.47 16.65
C ASP A 43 -30.09 -13.26 15.76
N PRO A 44 -30.36 -13.34 14.44
CA PRO A 44 -29.98 -12.28 13.50
C PRO A 44 -30.71 -10.95 13.73
N SER A 45 -31.78 -10.95 14.52
CA SER A 45 -32.50 -9.74 14.93
C SER A 45 -31.80 -8.96 16.05
N GLN A 46 -30.86 -9.57 16.78
CA GLN A 46 -30.19 -8.99 17.93
C GLN A 46 -28.71 -8.78 17.63
N VAL A 47 -28.42 -7.84 16.74
CA VAL A 47 -27.06 -7.38 16.44
C VAL A 47 -26.61 -6.36 17.48
N ILE A 48 -25.32 -6.39 17.82
CA ILE A 48 -24.73 -5.40 18.71
C ILE A 48 -23.76 -4.56 17.88
N ILE A 49 -23.97 -3.25 17.90
CA ILE A 49 -23.14 -2.27 17.17
C ILE A 49 -22.59 -1.29 18.20
N CYS A 50 -21.27 -1.21 18.28
CA CYS A 50 -20.54 -0.17 19.00
C CYS A 50 -19.87 0.74 17.97
N GLY A 51 -19.86 2.04 18.20
CA GLY A 51 -19.17 2.98 17.33
C GLY A 51 -19.29 4.40 17.84
N ASP A 52 -18.56 5.31 17.23
CA ASP A 52 -18.61 6.72 17.61
C ASP A 52 -19.94 7.38 17.17
N ALA A 53 -20.44 8.30 18.00
CA ALA A 53 -21.70 9.01 17.77
C ALA A 53 -21.65 9.90 16.51
N GLY A 54 -20.44 10.26 16.04
CA GLY A 54 -20.22 11.05 14.82
C GLY A 54 -20.48 10.31 13.50
N ILE A 55 -20.68 8.98 13.54
CA ILE A 55 -20.74 8.12 12.33
C ILE A 55 -22.11 8.20 11.60
N GLY A 56 -23.05 9.00 12.11
CA GLY A 56 -24.39 9.14 11.50
C GLY A 56 -25.20 7.83 11.52
N LEU A 57 -24.81 6.89 12.38
CA LEU A 57 -25.63 5.74 12.72
C LEU A 57 -26.82 6.26 13.54
N ASN A 58 -28.05 5.92 13.15
CA ASN A 58 -29.22 6.34 13.93
C ASN A 58 -29.03 5.84 15.37
N ALA A 59 -29.28 6.71 16.36
CA ALA A 59 -29.13 6.38 17.77
C ALA A 59 -29.95 5.15 18.21
N GLU A 60 -30.98 4.76 17.45
CA GLU A 60 -31.76 3.54 17.65
C GLU A 60 -30.99 2.23 17.35
N PHE A 61 -29.90 2.28 16.57
CA PHE A 61 -29.06 1.12 16.25
C PHE A 61 -27.78 1.04 17.10
N LEU A 62 -27.42 2.11 17.79
CA LEU A 62 -26.28 2.13 18.70
C LEU A 62 -26.71 1.49 20.02
N ASN A 63 -26.30 0.24 20.23
CA ASN A 63 -26.49 -0.46 21.51
C ASN A 63 -25.30 -0.17 22.43
N ASP A 64 -25.05 1.11 22.70
CA ASP A 64 -23.89 1.58 23.47
C ASP A 64 -23.88 1.01 24.90
N GLU A 65 -25.05 0.68 25.45
CA GLU A 65 -25.18 0.03 26.77
C GLU A 65 -24.45 -1.33 26.86
N ASN A 66 -24.25 -2.02 25.74
CA ASN A 66 -23.53 -3.29 25.70
C ASN A 66 -22.00 -3.08 25.59
N CYS A 67 -21.56 -1.90 25.17
CA CYS A 67 -20.16 -1.57 24.88
C CYS A 67 -19.52 -0.98 26.15
N ALA A 68 -19.05 -1.84 27.04
CA ALA A 68 -18.70 -1.44 28.41
C ALA A 68 -17.37 -0.66 28.49
N GLU A 69 -16.35 -1.07 27.74
CA GLU A 69 -15.03 -0.43 27.75
C GLU A 69 -14.40 -0.50 26.35
N ILE A 70 -13.94 0.64 25.83
CA ILE A 70 -13.22 0.75 24.56
C ILE A 70 -11.88 1.43 24.82
N GLU A 71 -10.80 0.82 24.34
CA GLU A 71 -9.45 1.37 24.45
C GLU A 71 -8.70 1.25 23.11
N ILE A 72 -8.13 2.35 22.64
CA ILE A 72 -7.27 2.40 21.45
C ILE A 72 -5.92 2.95 21.87
N GLN A 73 -4.87 2.14 21.75
CA GLN A 73 -3.51 2.51 22.09
C GLN A 73 -2.60 2.46 20.86
N GLU A 74 -1.75 3.48 20.73
CA GLU A 74 -0.67 3.52 19.75
C GLU A 74 0.66 3.34 20.48
N ASN A 75 1.37 2.26 20.12
CA ASN A 75 2.65 1.93 20.72
C ASN A 75 3.77 2.15 19.70
N ASP A 76 4.73 2.97 20.10
CA ASP A 76 6.02 3.16 19.44
C ASP A 76 7.07 2.42 20.28
N TYR A 77 7.54 1.26 19.80
CA TYR A 77 8.47 0.42 20.56
C TYR A 77 9.93 0.85 20.37
N ASN A 78 10.23 1.55 19.28
CA ASN A 78 11.59 1.92 18.91
C ASN A 78 11.90 3.42 19.18
N ALA A 79 10.89 4.19 19.60
CA ALA A 79 10.92 5.62 19.89
C ALA A 79 11.33 6.50 18.69
N ASP A 80 11.00 6.10 17.46
CA ASP A 80 11.28 6.85 16.23
C ASP A 80 10.17 7.86 15.87
N GLY A 81 9.10 7.92 16.65
CA GLY A 81 7.95 8.80 16.44
C GLY A 81 6.90 8.25 15.47
N LYS A 82 7.04 6.99 15.03
CA LYS A 82 6.06 6.26 14.23
C LYS A 82 5.38 5.17 15.06
N THR A 83 4.12 4.94 14.78
CA THR A 83 3.35 3.88 15.42
C THR A 83 3.78 2.52 14.87
N ASP A 84 4.40 1.69 15.72
CA ASP A 84 4.78 0.32 15.37
C ASP A 84 3.62 -0.66 15.54
N MET A 85 2.75 -0.41 16.52
CA MET A 85 1.62 -1.27 16.84
C MET A 85 0.42 -0.46 17.31
N LEU A 86 -0.72 -0.76 16.71
CA LEU A 86 -2.02 -0.30 17.17
C LEU A 86 -2.72 -1.42 17.93
N HIS A 87 -3.16 -1.12 19.15
CA HIS A 87 -3.85 -2.05 20.02
C HIS A 87 -5.27 -1.55 20.28
N PHE A 88 -6.24 -2.32 19.80
CA PHE A 88 -7.66 -2.09 20.06
C PHE A 88 -8.17 -3.10 21.08
N LYS A 89 -8.77 -2.62 22.16
CA LYS A 89 -9.46 -3.44 23.15
C LYS A 89 -10.91 -3.03 23.27
N LEU A 90 -11.78 -4.01 23.39
CA LEU A 90 -13.20 -3.82 23.63
C LEU A 90 -13.70 -4.88 24.62
N HIS A 91 -14.36 -4.44 25.67
CA HIS A 91 -15.14 -5.29 26.57
C HIS A 91 -16.62 -5.15 26.24
N LEU A 92 -17.26 -6.24 25.84
CA LEU A 92 -18.66 -6.26 25.45
C LEU A 92 -19.49 -7.09 26.42
N ASN A 93 -20.59 -6.53 26.91
CA ASN A 93 -21.60 -7.25 27.68
C ASN A 93 -22.61 -7.90 26.74
N VAL A 94 -22.82 -9.20 26.88
CA VAL A 94 -23.71 -9.99 26.04
C VAL A 94 -24.89 -10.45 26.89
N LEU A 95 -26.11 -10.26 26.39
CA LEU A 95 -27.32 -10.68 27.11
C LEU A 95 -27.31 -12.20 27.38
N PRO A 96 -27.86 -12.65 28.53
CA PRO A 96 -27.69 -14.01 29.07
C PRO A 96 -28.37 -15.16 28.29
N ASN A 97 -28.87 -14.92 27.07
CA ASN A 97 -29.33 -15.97 26.14
C ASN A 97 -28.72 -15.88 24.73
N ASN A 98 -27.89 -14.87 24.46
CA ASN A 98 -27.29 -14.67 23.15
C ASN A 98 -25.83 -15.06 23.19
N SER A 99 -25.37 -15.73 22.15
CA SER A 99 -23.93 -15.89 21.91
C SER A 99 -23.55 -15.26 20.60
N ILE A 100 -22.31 -14.78 20.53
CA ILE A 100 -21.77 -14.12 19.35
C ILE A 100 -21.23 -15.17 18.38
N ILE A 101 -21.63 -15.06 17.12
CA ILE A 101 -21.22 -15.95 16.02
C ILE A 101 -20.12 -15.32 15.16
N SER A 102 -20.10 -14.01 15.03
CA SER A 102 -19.05 -13.31 14.29
C SER A 102 -18.88 -11.88 14.78
N VAL A 103 -17.71 -11.35 14.52
CA VAL A 103 -17.35 -9.97 14.82
C VAL A 103 -16.70 -9.33 13.61
N LEU A 104 -17.05 -8.08 13.38
CA LEU A 104 -16.47 -7.22 12.35
C LEU A 104 -16.03 -5.93 13.04
N LEU A 105 -14.73 -5.64 13.01
CA LEU A 105 -14.18 -4.35 13.38
C LEU A 105 -13.78 -3.59 12.11
N ILE A 106 -14.19 -2.33 12.04
CA ILE A 106 -13.70 -1.34 11.09
C ILE A 106 -13.09 -0.23 11.91
N LEU A 107 -11.79 -0.01 11.76
CA LEU A 107 -11.05 1.04 12.47
C LEU A 107 -10.53 2.07 11.48
N GLY A 108 -10.82 3.35 11.74
CA GLY A 108 -10.33 4.51 11.02
C GLY A 108 -8.91 4.88 11.40
N MET A 109 -8.07 5.12 10.39
CA MET A 109 -6.68 5.51 10.57
C MET A 109 -6.25 6.54 9.54
N ASP A 110 -5.52 7.55 9.98
CA ASP A 110 -4.78 8.47 9.12
C ASP A 110 -3.48 7.79 8.65
N PHE A 111 -3.25 7.77 7.35
CA PHE A 111 -2.12 7.09 6.72
C PHE A 111 -1.31 8.09 5.89
N GLN A 112 -0.01 8.16 6.19
CA GLN A 112 0.92 9.07 5.52
C GLN A 112 2.18 8.36 5.04
N LEU A 113 2.54 8.57 3.77
CA LEU A 113 3.86 8.29 3.21
C LEU A 113 4.61 9.62 3.05
N GLN A 114 5.91 9.62 3.35
CA GLN A 114 6.73 10.83 3.43
C GLN A 114 8.02 10.77 2.59
N THR A 115 8.45 9.60 2.11
CA THR A 115 9.79 9.48 1.50
C THR A 115 9.83 9.79 0.00
N THR A 116 9.46 8.83 -0.85
CA THR A 116 9.58 8.91 -2.32
C THR A 116 8.29 9.44 -2.93
N CYS A 117 7.16 9.14 -2.29
CA CYS A 117 5.84 9.50 -2.75
C CYS A 117 5.04 9.98 -1.57
N GLU A 118 4.83 11.29 -1.50
CA GLU A 118 4.02 11.89 -0.45
C GLU A 118 2.54 11.59 -0.72
N LEU A 119 1.93 10.80 0.14
CA LEU A 119 0.52 10.39 0.07
C LEU A 119 -0.07 10.58 1.45
N HIS A 120 -1.20 11.27 1.53
CA HIS A 120 -1.98 11.43 2.75
C HIS A 120 -3.41 10.99 2.47
N MET A 121 -3.85 9.96 3.19
CA MET A 121 -5.20 9.43 3.03
C MET A 121 -5.76 8.88 4.33
N GLN A 122 -7.09 8.89 4.43
CA GLN A 122 -7.78 8.15 5.49
C GLN A 122 -8.01 6.71 5.03
N THR A 123 -7.70 5.77 5.92
CA THR A 123 -7.70 4.34 5.65
C THR A 123 -8.47 3.56 6.70
N LEU A 124 -8.80 2.30 6.38
CA LEU A 124 -9.51 1.41 7.27
C LEU A 124 -8.68 0.16 7.56
N ALA A 125 -8.65 -0.25 8.81
CA ALA A 125 -8.30 -1.61 9.20
C ALA A 125 -9.61 -2.38 9.40
N VAL A 126 -9.86 -3.33 8.50
CA VAL A 126 -11.04 -4.21 8.56
C VAL A 126 -10.61 -5.57 9.09
N VAL A 127 -11.20 -5.99 10.20
CA VAL A 127 -10.99 -7.29 10.82
C VAL A 127 -12.33 -8.00 10.93
N ASP A 128 -12.53 -9.02 10.11
CA ASP A 128 -13.70 -9.89 10.14
C ASP A 128 -13.31 -11.27 10.66
N LYS A 129 -14.07 -11.76 11.66
CA LYS A 129 -13.84 -13.07 12.25
C LYS A 129 -15.14 -13.77 12.64
N GLU A 130 -15.35 -14.94 12.05
CA GLU A 130 -16.39 -15.89 12.45
C GLU A 130 -15.89 -16.86 13.52
N PHE A 131 -16.81 -17.25 14.40
CA PHE A 131 -16.62 -18.20 15.48
C PHE A 131 -17.38 -19.50 15.19
N THR A 132 -16.75 -20.65 15.45
CA THR A 132 -17.40 -21.96 15.31
C THR A 132 -18.22 -22.35 16.54
N SER A 133 -18.02 -21.66 17.65
CA SER A 133 -18.68 -21.90 18.94
C SER A 133 -18.82 -20.59 19.70
N PRO A 134 -19.77 -20.50 20.65
CA PRO A 134 -19.89 -19.35 21.54
C PRO A 134 -18.54 -18.96 22.17
N SER A 135 -18.12 -17.73 21.90
CA SER A 135 -16.83 -17.19 22.33
C SER A 135 -17.01 -16.20 23.47
N SER A 136 -16.13 -16.27 24.45
CA SER A 136 -15.95 -15.28 25.53
C SER A 136 -14.78 -14.34 25.28
N GLY A 137 -13.93 -14.63 24.29
CA GLY A 137 -12.82 -13.73 23.96
C GLY A 137 -12.15 -13.97 22.61
N LEU A 138 -11.63 -12.90 22.03
CA LEU A 138 -10.88 -12.89 20.77
C LEU A 138 -9.54 -12.19 20.98
N TYR A 139 -8.46 -12.91 20.69
CA TYR A 139 -7.12 -12.34 20.58
C TYR A 139 -6.71 -12.43 19.11
N TYR A 140 -6.54 -11.28 18.48
CA TYR A 140 -6.20 -11.19 17.06
C TYR A 140 -4.87 -10.47 16.89
N TYR A 141 -3.97 -11.06 16.11
CA TYR A 141 -2.69 -10.49 15.74
C TYR A 141 -2.61 -10.42 14.22
N GLY A 142 -2.39 -9.22 13.70
CA GLY A 142 -2.31 -8.98 12.26
C GLY A 142 -1.26 -7.94 11.89
N ASP A 143 -0.87 -7.96 10.62
CA ASP A 143 -0.03 -6.93 10.02
C ASP A 143 -0.91 -6.07 9.11
N LEU A 144 -0.76 -4.75 9.21
CA LEU A 144 -1.32 -3.85 8.21
C LEU A 144 -0.49 -3.94 6.94
N GLN A 145 -1.16 -4.00 5.79
CA GLN A 145 -0.52 -4.10 4.48
C GLN A 145 -1.11 -3.07 3.53
N PHE A 146 -0.24 -2.44 2.74
CA PHE A 146 -0.65 -1.54 1.67
C PHE A 146 -1.06 -2.33 0.44
N TYR A 147 -2.31 -2.16 0.00
CA TYR A 147 -2.86 -2.76 -1.20
C TYR A 147 -3.07 -1.70 -2.28
N GLN A 148 -2.53 -1.95 -3.47
CA GLN A 148 -2.58 -1.02 -4.60
C GLN A 148 -3.04 -1.76 -5.85
N SER A 149 -4.15 -1.31 -6.45
CA SER A 149 -4.60 -1.77 -7.77
C SER A 149 -3.94 -1.00 -8.90
N SER A 150 -3.52 0.25 -8.65
CA SER A 150 -2.74 1.06 -9.58
C SER A 150 -1.49 1.62 -8.92
N HIS A 151 -0.44 1.81 -9.73
CA HIS A 151 0.78 2.50 -9.32
C HIS A 151 0.48 3.94 -8.91
N LEU A 152 1.15 4.40 -7.85
CA LEU A 152 1.08 5.80 -7.45
C LEU A 152 1.77 6.68 -8.51
N PRO A 153 1.15 7.81 -8.92
CA PRO A 153 1.72 8.68 -9.94
C PRO A 153 2.96 9.47 -9.45
N CYS A 154 3.10 9.64 -8.12
CA CYS A 154 4.22 10.29 -7.43
C CYS A 154 4.77 11.51 -8.15
N ILE A 155 4.04 12.62 -8.01
CA ILE A 155 4.42 13.91 -8.57
C ILE A 155 5.38 14.59 -7.59
N ASN A 156 6.51 15.07 -8.08
CA ASN A 156 7.50 15.75 -7.24
C ASN A 156 6.87 16.98 -6.54
N ASN A 157 7.14 17.13 -5.24
CA ASN A 157 6.70 18.24 -4.39
C ASN A 157 5.18 18.42 -4.30
N VAL A 158 4.39 17.37 -4.52
CA VAL A 158 2.94 17.39 -4.38
C VAL A 158 2.54 16.23 -3.49
N ILE A 159 1.86 16.54 -2.38
CA ILE A 159 1.21 15.54 -1.53
C ILE A 159 -0.06 15.09 -2.24
N ASP A 160 -0.18 13.80 -2.50
CA ASP A 160 -1.43 13.22 -2.98
C ASP A 160 -2.43 13.13 -1.82
N THR A 161 -3.48 13.95 -1.86
CA THR A 161 -4.56 13.96 -0.87
C THR A 161 -5.89 13.44 -1.44
N THR A 162 -5.86 12.72 -2.57
CA THR A 162 -7.07 12.28 -3.29
C THR A 162 -8.05 11.50 -2.40
N TYR A 163 -7.54 10.78 -1.40
CA TYR A 163 -8.32 9.95 -0.48
C TYR A 163 -8.32 10.49 0.97
N ASN A 164 -8.01 11.77 1.16
CA ASN A 164 -8.09 12.46 2.45
C ASN A 164 -9.51 13.00 2.69
N THR A 165 -10.47 12.09 2.78
CA THR A 165 -11.87 12.40 3.08
C THR A 165 -12.39 11.45 4.13
N SER A 166 -13.22 11.96 5.04
CA SER A 166 -13.92 11.15 6.05
C SER A 166 -14.66 9.99 5.40
N LEU A 167 -14.34 8.77 5.84
CA LEU A 167 -15.01 7.54 5.41
C LEU A 167 -16.24 7.21 6.26
N PHE A 168 -16.37 7.84 7.43
CA PHE A 168 -17.42 7.54 8.41
C PHE A 168 -18.63 8.49 8.30
N THR A 169 -18.70 9.33 7.26
CA THR A 169 -19.80 10.27 7.06
C THR A 169 -20.89 9.66 6.17
N SER A 170 -22.05 9.36 6.76
CA SER A 170 -23.23 8.91 6.01
C SER A 170 -23.79 10.05 5.14
N PRO A 171 -24.06 9.85 3.84
CA PRO A 171 -24.66 10.88 3.00
C PRO A 171 -26.14 11.12 3.30
N ASN A 172 -26.87 10.17 3.89
CA ASN A 172 -28.32 10.26 4.13
C ASN A 172 -28.80 9.30 5.24
N GLU A 173 -29.70 9.77 6.11
CA GLU A 173 -30.36 9.03 7.22
C GLU A 173 -31.23 7.82 6.76
N MET A 174 -31.29 7.54 5.46
CA MET A 174 -32.21 6.56 4.85
C MET A 174 -31.57 5.24 4.41
N GLN A 175 -30.26 5.06 4.58
CA GLN A 175 -29.58 3.84 4.14
C GLN A 175 -29.56 2.79 5.26
N LYS A 176 -30.23 1.66 5.02
CA LYS A 176 -30.36 0.55 5.97
C LYS A 176 -29.04 -0.16 6.30
N ASP A 177 -28.00 -0.02 5.47
CA ASP A 177 -26.72 -0.73 5.64
C ASP A 177 -25.51 0.21 5.45
N VAL A 178 -25.27 1.08 6.44
CA VAL A 178 -24.15 2.06 6.45
C VAL A 178 -22.79 1.36 6.31
N ILE A 179 -22.62 0.19 6.95
CA ILE A 179 -21.37 -0.58 6.93
C ILE A 179 -21.01 -1.01 5.51
N ASP A 180 -21.98 -1.55 4.77
CA ASP A 180 -21.75 -2.02 3.39
C ASP A 180 -21.40 -0.86 2.46
N PHE A 181 -22.04 0.30 2.64
CA PHE A 181 -21.73 1.51 1.89
C PHE A 181 -20.29 1.98 2.15
N ILE A 182 -19.84 2.01 3.41
CA ILE A 182 -18.47 2.40 3.78
C ILE A 182 -17.45 1.45 3.13
N LEU A 183 -17.69 0.14 3.23
CA LEU A 183 -16.80 -0.87 2.65
C LEU A 183 -16.78 -0.79 1.11
N GLU A 184 -17.92 -0.59 0.46
CA GLU A 184 -18.01 -0.44 -0.99
C GLU A 184 -17.26 0.81 -1.47
N ASP A 185 -17.46 1.96 -0.80
CA ASP A 185 -16.74 3.20 -1.12
C ASP A 185 -15.23 3.04 -0.94
N TYR A 186 -14.83 2.40 0.16
CA TYR A 186 -13.44 2.16 0.48
C TYR A 186 -12.74 1.23 -0.51
N PHE A 187 -13.34 0.08 -0.83
CA PHE A 187 -12.74 -0.89 -1.76
C PHE A 187 -12.85 -0.48 -3.24
N ARG A 188 -13.65 0.52 -3.58
CA ARG A 188 -13.64 1.15 -4.91
C ARG A 188 -12.36 1.98 -5.16
N ARG A 189 -11.65 2.38 -4.10
CA ARG A 189 -10.40 3.14 -4.21
C ARG A 189 -9.33 2.31 -4.89
N LYS A 190 -8.38 3.01 -5.55
CA LYS A 190 -7.25 2.34 -6.20
C LYS A 190 -6.17 1.90 -5.23
N VAL A 191 -6.18 2.48 -4.03
CA VAL A 191 -5.20 2.31 -2.99
C VAL A 191 -5.94 2.18 -1.68
N THR A 192 -5.65 1.11 -0.94
CA THR A 192 -6.28 0.77 0.34
C THR A 192 -5.27 0.10 1.26
N THR A 193 -5.65 -0.11 2.51
CA THR A 193 -4.95 -0.93 3.48
C THR A 193 -5.76 -2.19 3.76
N GLN A 194 -5.05 -3.29 4.00
CA GLN A 194 -5.65 -4.57 4.34
C GLN A 194 -4.98 -5.10 5.60
N VAL A 195 -5.76 -5.78 6.43
CA VAL A 195 -5.21 -6.48 7.60
C VAL A 195 -4.93 -7.93 7.22
N LYS A 196 -3.65 -8.32 7.28
CA LYS A 196 -3.24 -9.70 7.10
C LYS A 196 -3.19 -10.41 8.44
N THR A 197 -3.99 -11.46 8.59
CA THR A 197 -3.96 -12.33 9.78
C THR A 197 -2.60 -12.99 9.95
N LEU A 198 -2.03 -12.89 11.14
CA LEU A 198 -0.86 -13.68 11.55
C LEU A 198 -1.29 -14.82 12.46
N PHE A 199 -2.07 -14.49 13.48
CA PHE A 199 -2.54 -15.43 14.47
C PHE A 199 -3.85 -14.93 15.07
N ALA A 200 -4.80 -15.83 15.28
CA ALA A 200 -6.04 -15.52 15.97
C ALA A 200 -6.35 -16.65 16.95
N LYS A 201 -6.58 -16.30 18.21
CA LYS A 201 -7.00 -17.22 19.26
C LYS A 201 -8.38 -16.82 19.74
N VAL A 202 -9.29 -17.78 19.69
CA VAL A 202 -10.66 -17.66 20.20
C VAL A 202 -10.71 -18.38 21.54
N GLN A 203 -11.25 -17.72 22.56
CA GLN A 203 -11.53 -18.32 23.85
C GLN A 203 -12.99 -18.74 23.86
N ASN A 204 -13.22 -20.05 23.91
CA ASN A 204 -14.56 -20.59 23.93
C ASN A 204 -15.08 -20.59 25.37
N GLY A 205 -16.32 -20.14 25.54
CA GLY A 205 -16.93 -20.03 26.86
C GLY A 205 -18.17 -19.16 26.80
N TYR A 206 -19.16 -19.50 27.62
CA TYR A 206 -20.34 -18.67 27.80
C TYR A 206 -20.22 -17.92 29.13
N THR A 207 -19.65 -16.72 29.10
CA THR A 207 -19.45 -15.89 30.30
C THR A 207 -20.40 -14.70 30.37
N GLY A 208 -21.24 -14.48 29.35
CA GLY A 208 -22.06 -13.28 29.23
C GLY A 208 -21.26 -12.02 28.87
N THR A 209 -19.98 -12.17 28.57
CA THR A 209 -19.08 -11.09 28.16
C THR A 209 -18.21 -11.56 27.00
N LEU A 210 -17.76 -10.63 26.16
CA LEU A 210 -16.79 -10.88 25.09
C LEU A 210 -15.63 -9.88 25.21
N ASP A 211 -14.43 -10.41 25.44
CA ASP A 211 -13.18 -9.64 25.44
C ASP A 211 -12.52 -9.66 24.07
N VAL A 212 -12.44 -8.53 23.40
CA VAL A 212 -11.77 -8.41 22.09
C VAL A 212 -10.46 -7.66 22.26
N ASN A 213 -9.35 -8.31 21.92
CA ASN A 213 -8.00 -7.75 21.94
C ASN A 213 -7.36 -7.91 20.56
N ILE A 214 -7.22 -6.81 19.83
CA ILE A 214 -6.72 -6.80 18.46
C ILE A 214 -5.41 -6.02 18.41
N HIS A 215 -4.34 -6.69 18.00
CA HIS A 215 -3.00 -6.11 17.84
C HIS A 215 -2.67 -6.05 16.35
N LEU A 216 -2.56 -4.84 15.82
CA LEU A 216 -2.20 -4.56 14.43
C LEU A 216 -0.80 -3.98 14.39
N ARG A 217 0.15 -4.68 13.78
CA ARG A 217 1.50 -4.15 13.57
C ARG A 217 1.55 -3.33 12.29
N VAL A 218 2.41 -2.32 12.28
CA VAL A 218 2.68 -1.46 11.12
C VAL A 218 4.10 -1.76 10.61
N PRO A 219 4.27 -2.79 9.76
CA PRO A 219 5.58 -3.10 9.20
C PRO A 219 5.96 -2.15 8.06
N GLU A 220 7.21 -2.26 7.59
CA GLU A 220 7.61 -1.69 6.30
C GLU A 220 6.80 -2.30 5.15
N MET A 221 6.27 -1.44 4.27
CA MET A 221 5.36 -1.83 3.20
C MET A 221 6.00 -1.67 1.83
N HIS A 222 5.64 -2.54 0.88
CA HIS A 222 6.10 -2.47 -0.52
C HIS A 222 5.18 -1.54 -1.32
N ILE A 223 5.68 -0.37 -1.71
CA ILE A 223 4.92 0.61 -2.49
C ILE A 223 5.43 0.66 -3.91
N ARG A 224 4.52 0.69 -4.89
CA ARG A 224 4.86 0.75 -6.32
C ARG A 224 4.41 2.08 -6.91
N TYR A 225 5.29 2.71 -7.67
CA TYR A 225 5.05 4.01 -8.27
C TYR A 225 5.48 4.08 -9.72
N GLN A 226 5.00 5.11 -10.41
CA GLN A 226 5.42 5.46 -11.76
C GLN A 226 6.62 6.41 -11.67
N PRO A 227 7.80 6.03 -12.21
CA PRO A 227 8.95 6.91 -12.19
C PRO A 227 8.72 8.14 -13.08
N SER A 228 9.29 9.27 -12.68
CA SER A 228 9.31 10.46 -13.53
C SER A 228 10.22 10.26 -14.74
N VAL A 229 9.93 10.98 -15.83
CA VAL A 229 10.78 10.97 -17.05
C VAL A 229 12.23 11.34 -16.73
N MET A 230 12.44 12.26 -15.78
CA MET A 230 13.78 12.67 -15.36
C MET A 230 14.51 11.56 -14.60
N GLN A 231 13.79 10.82 -13.76
CA GLN A 231 14.34 9.66 -13.05
C GLN A 231 14.75 8.55 -14.03
N GLU A 232 13.94 8.28 -15.05
CA GLU A 232 14.29 7.33 -16.11
C GLU A 232 15.52 7.81 -16.90
N LEU A 233 15.60 9.11 -17.21
CA LEU A 233 16.74 9.68 -17.91
C LEU A 233 18.04 9.52 -17.11
N LYS A 234 17.99 9.67 -15.77
CA LYS A 234 19.11 9.44 -14.84
C LYS A 234 19.66 8.01 -14.92
N TRP A 235 18.83 7.02 -15.22
CA TRP A 235 19.27 5.62 -15.35
C TRP A 235 19.56 5.20 -16.79
N ALA A 236 18.99 5.92 -17.76
CA ALA A 236 19.18 5.67 -19.19
C ALA A 236 20.60 5.98 -19.67
N TRP A 237 21.18 7.12 -19.28
CA TRP A 237 22.47 7.56 -19.82
C TRP A 237 23.66 6.61 -19.56
N PRO A 238 23.87 5.96 -18.39
CA PRO A 238 25.05 5.12 -18.18
C PRO A 238 24.93 3.81 -18.97
N GLN A 239 23.71 3.26 -19.08
CA GLN A 239 23.43 2.10 -19.93
C GLN A 239 23.70 2.43 -21.41
N TYR A 240 23.27 3.62 -21.85
CA TYR A 240 23.50 4.08 -23.22
C TYR A 240 24.99 4.25 -23.53
N PHE A 241 25.73 4.99 -22.70
CA PHE A 241 27.16 5.23 -22.90
C PHE A 241 27.98 3.93 -22.88
N SER A 242 27.62 2.99 -22.00
CA SER A 242 28.27 1.68 -21.94
C SER A 242 28.14 0.91 -23.24
N LEU A 243 26.93 0.87 -23.82
CA LEU A 243 26.71 0.22 -25.11
C LEU A 243 27.44 0.96 -26.25
N VAL A 244 27.37 2.29 -26.28
CA VAL A 244 28.07 3.08 -27.30
C VAL A 244 29.57 2.81 -27.30
N ALA A 245 30.21 2.70 -26.13
CA ALA A 245 31.64 2.40 -26.03
C ALA A 245 31.98 1.03 -26.66
N VAL A 246 31.20 -0.02 -26.35
CA VAL A 246 31.39 -1.37 -26.90
C VAL A 246 31.19 -1.36 -28.41
N PHE A 247 30.08 -0.80 -28.90
CA PHE A 247 29.82 -0.72 -30.34
C PHE A 247 30.88 0.10 -31.07
N TYR A 248 31.31 1.23 -30.51
CA TYR A 248 32.38 2.04 -31.09
C TYR A 248 33.68 1.24 -31.25
N TRP A 249 34.06 0.47 -30.22
CA TRP A 249 35.23 -0.41 -30.29
C TRP A 249 35.09 -1.49 -31.38
N ILE A 250 33.95 -2.18 -31.44
CA ILE A 250 33.66 -3.20 -32.46
C ILE A 250 33.73 -2.59 -33.87
N PHE A 251 33.01 -1.48 -34.11
CA PHE A 251 33.00 -0.84 -35.43
C PHE A 251 34.38 -0.34 -35.85
N ASN A 252 35.19 0.17 -34.92
CA ASN A 252 36.56 0.59 -35.23
C ASN A 252 37.44 -0.61 -35.62
N ARG A 253 37.28 -1.76 -34.95
CA ARG A 253 37.95 -3.02 -35.32
C ARG A 253 37.52 -3.52 -36.70
N VAL A 254 36.22 -3.52 -36.98
CA VAL A 254 35.68 -3.92 -38.29
C VAL A 254 36.18 -2.99 -39.40
N LYS A 255 36.15 -1.66 -39.19
CA LYS A 255 36.68 -0.69 -40.16
C LYS A 255 38.15 -0.96 -40.47
N ARG A 256 39.01 -1.07 -39.44
CA ARG A 256 40.44 -1.38 -39.62
C ARG A 256 40.64 -2.69 -40.39
N PHE A 257 39.84 -3.73 -40.09
CA PHE A 257 39.90 -4.99 -40.82
C PHE A 257 39.55 -4.84 -42.30
N VAL A 258 38.46 -4.14 -42.61
CA VAL A 258 37.99 -3.91 -43.99
C VAL A 258 39.00 -3.11 -44.81
N PHE A 259 39.57 -2.03 -44.24
CA PHE A 259 40.58 -1.21 -44.92
C PHE A 259 41.91 -1.96 -45.09
N ASN A 260 42.37 -2.71 -44.07
CA ASN A 260 43.61 -3.49 -44.18
C ASN A 260 43.52 -4.61 -45.21
N LYS A 261 42.34 -5.23 -45.39
CA LYS A 261 42.12 -6.28 -46.38
C LYS A 261 41.71 -5.76 -47.77
N ARG A 262 41.69 -4.43 -47.98
CA ARG A 262 41.31 -3.76 -49.25
C ARG A 262 40.00 -4.27 -49.84
N LEU A 263 39.02 -4.56 -49.00
CA LEU A 263 37.71 -5.04 -49.44
C LEU A 263 36.87 -3.91 -50.09
N LEU A 264 37.29 -2.66 -49.92
CA LEU A 264 36.73 -1.47 -50.58
C LEU A 264 37.87 -0.64 -51.17
N MET A 265 37.70 -0.11 -52.39
CA MET A 265 38.64 0.86 -52.96
C MET A 265 38.50 2.19 -52.21
N ALA A 266 39.32 2.36 -51.17
CA ALA A 266 39.39 3.59 -50.40
C ALA A 266 40.85 3.95 -50.15
N TRP A 267 41.16 5.24 -50.27
CA TRP A 267 42.49 5.79 -50.07
C TRP A 267 42.53 6.51 -48.72
N GLU A 268 43.45 6.13 -47.85
CA GLU A 268 43.69 6.85 -46.60
C GLU A 268 44.47 8.13 -46.90
N ILE A 269 43.82 9.29 -46.74
CA ILE A 269 44.50 10.58 -46.85
C ILE A 269 45.20 10.83 -45.51
N VAL A 270 46.49 10.52 -45.44
CA VAL A 270 47.35 10.89 -44.32
C VAL A 270 47.92 12.29 -44.61
N PRO A 271 47.48 13.35 -43.90
CA PRO A 271 47.76 14.74 -44.32
C PRO A 271 49.24 15.14 -44.26
N TRP A 272 50.10 14.34 -43.61
CA TRP A 272 51.51 14.68 -43.36
C TRP A 272 52.50 14.05 -44.34
N LYS A 273 52.07 13.17 -45.24
CA LYS A 273 52.98 12.50 -46.17
C LYS A 273 53.09 13.30 -47.47
N LYS A 274 54.05 14.24 -47.53
CA LYS A 274 54.42 14.91 -48.78
C LYS A 274 54.83 13.86 -49.82
N ASN A 275 54.07 13.77 -50.90
CA ASN A 275 54.43 12.97 -52.07
C ASN A 275 55.75 13.51 -52.64
N LYS A 276 56.83 12.72 -52.54
CA LYS A 276 58.00 12.94 -53.40
C LYS A 276 57.58 12.52 -54.81
N LEU A 277 57.27 13.51 -55.63
CA LEU A 277 57.17 13.37 -57.08
C LEU A 277 58.52 12.88 -57.62
N ARG A 278 58.49 11.84 -58.44
CA ARG A 278 59.58 11.43 -59.31
C ARG A 278 59.03 11.30 -60.71
#